data_AF-A0A2K5HZU9-F1
#
_entry.id   AF-A0A2K5HZU9-F1
#
_cell.length_a   1.000
_cell.length_b   1.000
_cell.length_c   1.000
_cell.angle_alpha   90.00
_cell.angle_beta   90.00
_cell.angle_gamma   90.00
#
_symmetry.space_group_name_H-M   'P 1'
#
loop_
_entity.id
_entity.type
_entity.pdbx_description
1 polymer ?
#
loop_
_entity_poly.entity_id
_entity_poly.type
_entity_poly.pdbx_seq_one_letter_code
_entity_poly.pdbx_strand_id
1 'polypeptide(L)'
;MAEAAATAGAGGSGTRSGSKQSTNPADNYHLARRRTLQVVVSSLLTEAGFESAEKASVETLTEMLQSYISEIGRSAKSYCEHTARTQPTLSDIVVTLVEMGFNVDTLPAYAKRSQRMVITAPEFPDPHTYIKTPTYREPVSDYQVLREKAASQRRDVERALTRFMAKTGETQSLFKDDVSTFPLIAARPFTIPYLTALLPSELEMQQMEETDSSEQDEQTDTENLALHISMEDSGAEKENTSVLQQNPSLSGSRNGEENIIDNPYLRPVKKPKIRRKKSLS
;
A
#
# COMPACT_ATOMS: atom_id res chain seq x y z
N MET A 1 -76.29 13.97 51.06
CA MET A 1 -75.78 12.62 50.72
C MET A 1 -74.35 12.77 50.23
N ALA A 2 -73.39 12.17 50.95
CA ALA A 2 -71.97 11.84 50.64
C ALA A 2 -71.07 12.97 50.06
N GLU A 3 -70.01 13.48 50.71
CA GLU A 3 -68.80 12.93 51.36
C GLU A 3 -67.62 12.58 50.40
N ALA A 4 -66.44 13.14 50.73
CA ALA A 4 -65.04 12.78 50.40
C ALA A 4 -64.52 13.07 48.97
N ALA A 5 -63.26 13.50 48.70
CA ALA A 5 -62.03 13.52 49.49
C ALA A 5 -61.05 14.62 48.99
N ALA A 6 -60.18 15.08 49.91
CA ALA A 6 -59.01 15.92 49.64
C ALA A 6 -57.80 15.10 49.15
N THR A 7 -56.84 15.71 48.44
CA THR A 7 -55.39 15.63 48.76
C THR A 7 -54.49 16.46 47.80
N ALA A 8 -53.70 17.32 48.44
CA ALA A 8 -52.36 17.83 48.14
C ALA A 8 -51.73 17.63 46.74
N GLY A 9 -51.55 18.75 46.01
CA GLY A 9 -50.54 18.86 44.94
C GLY A 9 -49.19 19.29 45.53
N ALA A 10 -48.32 18.31 45.78
CA ALA A 10 -46.94 18.56 46.22
C ALA A 10 -46.06 18.96 45.03
N GLY A 11 -45.33 20.07 45.19
CA GLY A 11 -44.28 20.50 44.27
C GLY A 11 -43.15 19.47 44.20
N GLY A 12 -42.88 19.00 43.00
CA GLY A 12 -41.74 18.14 42.67
C GLY A 12 -40.80 18.86 41.71
N SER A 13 -39.78 19.52 42.27
CA SER A 13 -38.59 19.98 41.56
C SER A 13 -37.83 18.78 40.98
N GLY A 14 -38.15 18.43 39.74
CA GLY A 14 -37.39 17.46 38.94
C GLY A 14 -36.28 18.18 38.18
N THR A 15 -35.11 18.28 38.79
CA THR A 15 -33.86 18.66 38.13
C THR A 15 -33.61 17.69 36.96
N ARG A 16 -33.72 18.18 35.71
CA ARG A 16 -33.21 17.48 34.53
C ARG A 16 -31.69 17.43 34.64
N SER A 17 -31.20 16.36 35.26
CA SER A 17 -29.80 15.98 35.26
C SER A 17 -29.39 15.72 33.81
N GLY A 18 -28.74 16.70 33.19
CA GLY A 18 -28.01 16.52 31.94
C GLY A 18 -26.84 15.57 32.21
N SER A 19 -27.04 14.29 31.97
CA SER A 19 -25.94 13.34 31.93
C SER A 19 -25.08 13.68 30.72
N LYS A 20 -23.91 14.26 31.00
CA LYS A 20 -22.83 14.52 30.06
C LYS A 20 -22.60 13.26 29.23
N GLN A 21 -22.89 13.32 27.93
CA GLN A 21 -22.40 12.32 26.98
C GLN A 21 -20.89 12.23 27.16
N SER A 22 -20.42 11.04 27.53
CA SER A 22 -19.00 10.69 27.52
C SER A 22 -18.53 10.76 26.07
N THR A 23 -18.12 11.95 25.61
CA THR A 23 -17.56 12.13 24.28
C THR A 23 -16.22 11.39 24.24
N ASN A 24 -16.13 10.35 23.44
CA ASN A 24 -14.88 9.63 23.25
C ASN A 24 -13.85 10.63 22.68
N PRO A 25 -12.58 10.65 23.11
CA PRO A 25 -11.59 11.58 22.53
C PRO A 25 -11.53 11.50 21.00
N ALA A 26 -11.76 10.31 20.43
CA ALA A 26 -11.88 10.09 18.99
C ALA A 26 -13.00 10.95 18.34
N ASP A 27 -14.19 10.98 18.94
CA ASP A 27 -15.34 11.73 18.42
C ASP A 27 -15.05 13.23 18.37
N ASN A 28 -14.28 13.73 19.35
CA ASN A 28 -13.86 15.13 19.37
C ASN A 28 -12.90 15.45 18.22
N TYR A 29 -12.01 14.54 17.83
CA TYR A 29 -11.15 14.72 16.65
C TYR A 29 -11.93 14.65 15.34
N HIS A 30 -12.90 13.73 15.23
CA HIS A 30 -13.79 13.65 14.06
C HIS A 30 -14.61 14.94 13.90
N LEU A 31 -15.18 15.44 14.99
CA LEU A 31 -15.96 16.68 14.98
C LEU A 31 -15.08 17.90 14.67
N ALA A 32 -13.84 17.94 15.14
CA ALA A 32 -12.89 19.01 14.82
C ALA A 32 -12.59 19.06 13.31
N ARG A 33 -12.28 17.92 12.68
CA ARG A 33 -12.05 17.85 11.23
C ARG A 33 -13.29 18.26 10.43
N ARG A 34 -14.48 17.84 10.87
CA ARG A 34 -15.75 18.27 10.27
C ARG A 34 -15.93 19.79 10.34
N ARG A 35 -15.64 20.41 11.49
CA ARG A 35 -15.69 21.88 11.64
C ARG A 35 -14.69 22.57 10.72
N THR A 36 -13.51 22.01 10.51
CA THR A 36 -12.55 22.53 9.52
C THR A 36 -13.12 22.49 8.11
N LEU A 37 -13.80 21.41 7.70
CA LEU A 37 -14.48 21.35 6.40
C LEU A 37 -15.61 22.38 6.28
N GLN A 38 -16.36 22.63 7.37
CA GLN A 38 -17.37 23.69 7.38
C GLN A 38 -16.75 25.07 7.12
N VAL A 39 -15.58 25.35 7.74
CA VAL A 39 -14.83 26.59 7.47
C VAL A 39 -14.42 26.68 6.00
N VAL A 40 -14.00 25.56 5.38
CA VAL A 40 -13.69 25.51 3.93
C VAL A 40 -14.91 25.86 3.09
N VAL A 41 -16.07 25.26 3.37
CA VAL A 41 -17.32 25.55 2.64
C VAL A 41 -17.71 27.02 2.80
N SER A 42 -17.66 27.56 4.03
CA SER A 42 -17.96 28.97 4.29
C SER A 42 -16.99 29.90 3.54
N SER A 43 -15.70 29.60 3.51
CA SER A 43 -14.72 30.39 2.76
C SER A 43 -14.99 30.39 1.25
N LEU A 44 -15.41 29.25 0.68
CA LEU A 44 -15.79 29.18 -0.73
C LEU A 44 -17.09 29.97 -1.02
N LEU A 45 -18.06 29.98 -0.09
CA LEU A 45 -19.28 30.77 -0.22
C LEU A 45 -19.00 32.28 -0.12
N THR A 46 -18.10 32.69 0.79
CA THR A 46 -17.66 34.08 0.89
C THR A 46 -16.96 34.53 -0.39
N GLU A 47 -16.11 33.68 -0.97
CA GLU A 47 -15.46 33.95 -2.24
C GLU A 47 -16.46 34.05 -3.41
N ALA A 48 -17.52 33.25 -3.40
CA ALA A 48 -18.60 33.35 -4.38
C ALA A 48 -19.50 34.59 -4.18
N GLY A 49 -19.32 35.35 -3.09
CA GLY A 49 -20.05 36.59 -2.81
C GLY A 49 -21.36 36.42 -2.04
N PHE A 50 -21.59 35.27 -1.39
CA PHE A 50 -22.76 35.09 -0.54
C PHE A 50 -22.60 35.82 0.80
N GLU A 51 -23.54 36.70 1.13
CA GLU A 51 -23.57 37.44 2.40
C GLU A 51 -24.16 36.62 3.56
N SER A 52 -25.14 35.76 3.27
CA SER A 52 -25.78 34.88 4.24
C SER A 52 -26.09 33.51 3.65
N ALA A 53 -26.11 32.49 4.50
CA ALA A 53 -26.45 31.13 4.14
C ALA A 53 -27.20 30.44 5.28
N GLU A 54 -28.12 29.55 4.93
CA GLU A 54 -28.80 28.72 5.92
C GLU A 54 -27.83 27.69 6.51
N LYS A 55 -27.81 27.59 7.84
CA LYS A 55 -26.89 26.71 8.56
C LYS A 55 -27.05 25.23 8.14
N ALA A 56 -28.29 24.76 7.99
CA ALA A 56 -28.58 23.38 7.59
C ALA A 56 -28.06 23.06 6.18
N SER A 57 -28.13 24.02 5.24
CA SER A 57 -27.60 23.86 3.89
C SER A 57 -26.08 23.78 3.88
N VAL A 58 -25.39 24.61 4.66
CA VAL A 58 -23.92 24.56 4.80
C VAL A 58 -23.47 23.22 5.41
N GLU A 59 -24.20 22.73 6.41
CA GLU A 59 -23.93 21.41 7.00
C GLU A 59 -24.13 20.28 5.96
N THR A 60 -25.20 20.33 5.18
CA THR A 60 -25.46 19.36 4.10
C THR A 60 -24.38 19.41 3.01
N LEU A 61 -23.97 20.60 2.57
CA LEU A 61 -22.88 20.75 1.60
C LEU A 61 -21.55 20.22 2.13
N THR A 62 -21.31 20.35 3.44
CA THR A 62 -20.14 19.75 4.09
C THR A 62 -20.20 18.23 4.03
N GLU A 63 -21.38 17.62 4.25
CA GLU A 63 -21.58 16.18 4.11
C GLU A 63 -21.39 15.69 2.67
N MET A 64 -21.85 16.47 1.70
CA MET A 64 -21.61 16.18 0.28
C MET A 64 -20.12 16.27 -0.06
N LEU A 65 -19.42 17.29 0.44
CA LEU A 65 -17.98 17.47 0.20
C LEU A 65 -17.14 16.32 0.78
N GLN A 66 -17.40 15.90 2.04
CA GLN A 66 -16.69 14.74 2.61
C GLN A 66 -17.00 13.44 1.85
N SER A 67 -18.23 13.29 1.36
CA SER A 67 -18.67 12.11 0.61
C SER A 67 -17.96 12.05 -0.73
N TYR A 68 -17.85 13.20 -1.40
CA TYR A 68 -17.11 13.38 -2.65
C TYR A 68 -15.62 13.10 -2.49
N ILE A 69 -14.97 13.63 -1.44
CA ILE A 69 -13.55 13.31 -1.12
C ILE A 69 -13.36 11.80 -0.92
N SER A 70 -14.29 11.16 -0.20
CA SER A 70 -14.24 9.72 0.03
C SER A 70 -14.49 8.91 -1.25
N GLU A 71 -15.31 9.42 -2.16
CA GLU A 71 -15.59 8.81 -3.46
C GLU A 71 -14.41 8.89 -4.41
N ILE A 72 -13.69 10.02 -4.45
CA ILE A 72 -12.40 10.14 -5.14
C ILE A 72 -11.43 9.09 -4.59
N GLY A 73 -11.32 8.98 -3.27
CA GLY A 73 -10.43 8.00 -2.63
C GLY A 73 -10.79 6.54 -2.98
N ARG A 74 -12.07 6.18 -2.97
CA ARG A 74 -12.54 4.83 -3.36
C ARG A 74 -12.24 4.52 -4.81
N SER A 75 -12.50 5.48 -5.71
CA SER A 75 -12.30 5.32 -7.14
C SER A 75 -10.81 5.21 -7.48
N ALA A 76 -9.99 6.12 -6.94
CA ALA A 76 -8.54 6.10 -7.12
C ALA A 76 -7.90 4.80 -6.61
N LYS A 77 -8.38 4.29 -5.47
CA LYS A 77 -7.99 2.98 -4.94
C LYS A 77 -8.31 1.85 -5.92
N SER A 78 -9.51 1.84 -6.48
CA SER A 78 -9.90 0.84 -7.49
C SER A 78 -8.97 0.91 -8.72
N TYR A 79 -8.68 2.12 -9.21
CA TYR A 79 -7.79 2.33 -10.36
C TYR A 79 -6.37 1.82 -10.13
N CYS A 80 -5.74 2.13 -8.99
CA CYS A 80 -4.38 1.64 -8.74
C CYS A 80 -4.36 0.11 -8.53
N GLU A 81 -5.40 -0.45 -7.92
CA GLU A 81 -5.54 -1.90 -7.72
C GLU A 81 -5.70 -2.69 -9.03
N HIS A 82 -6.29 -2.11 -10.07
CA HIS A 82 -6.33 -2.73 -11.40
C HIS A 82 -4.93 -2.99 -11.97
N THR A 83 -3.95 -2.18 -11.57
CA THR A 83 -2.54 -2.33 -11.95
C THR A 83 -1.71 -3.07 -10.89
N ALA A 84 -2.36 -3.73 -9.92
CA ALA A 84 -1.74 -4.39 -8.77
C ALA A 84 -0.85 -3.47 -7.90
N ARG A 85 -1.05 -2.15 -7.97
CA ARG A 85 -0.35 -1.16 -7.14
C ARG A 85 -1.21 -0.74 -5.95
N THR A 86 -0.54 -0.39 -4.84
CA THR A 86 -1.19 0.13 -3.64
C THR A 86 -1.06 1.64 -3.49
N GLN A 87 -0.11 2.25 -4.21
CA GLN A 87 0.13 3.70 -4.20
C GLN A 87 -0.51 4.34 -5.42
N PRO A 88 -1.51 5.23 -5.25
CA PRO A 88 -2.05 6.03 -6.33
C PRO A 88 -1.00 7.01 -6.87
N THR A 89 -0.82 7.01 -8.19
CA THR A 89 -0.01 8.00 -8.91
C THR A 89 -0.86 9.18 -9.39
N LEU A 90 -0.21 10.25 -9.82
CA LEU A 90 -0.89 11.44 -10.35
C LEU A 90 -1.87 11.08 -11.49
N SER A 91 -1.44 10.20 -12.41
CA SER A 91 -2.26 9.74 -13.53
C SER A 91 -3.53 9.03 -13.07
N ASP A 92 -3.46 8.23 -12.00
CA ASP A 92 -4.62 7.53 -11.44
C ASP A 92 -5.67 8.55 -10.94
N ILE A 93 -5.22 9.63 -10.30
CA ILE A 93 -6.10 10.71 -9.83
C ILE A 93 -6.69 11.51 -11.00
N VAL A 94 -5.90 11.80 -12.03
CA VAL A 94 -6.39 12.49 -13.24
C VAL A 94 -7.50 11.68 -13.91
N VAL A 95 -7.27 10.39 -14.14
CA VAL A 95 -8.28 9.49 -14.72
C VAL A 95 -9.52 9.42 -13.83
N THR A 96 -9.33 9.30 -12.51
CA THR A 96 -10.44 9.29 -11.55
C THR A 96 -11.30 10.56 -11.64
N LEU A 97 -10.69 11.75 -11.72
CA LEU A 97 -11.42 13.01 -11.82
C LEU A 97 -12.17 13.13 -13.15
N VAL A 98 -11.57 12.70 -14.26
CA VAL A 98 -12.21 12.70 -15.58
C VAL A 98 -13.42 11.75 -15.61
N GLU A 99 -13.28 10.56 -15.02
CA GLU A 99 -14.39 9.59 -14.89
C GLU A 99 -15.54 10.16 -14.05
N MET A 100 -15.22 10.90 -12.99
CA MET A 100 -16.21 11.63 -12.17
C MET A 100 -16.80 12.86 -12.87
N GLY A 101 -16.46 13.13 -14.13
CA GLY A 101 -17.01 14.21 -14.95
C GLY A 101 -16.36 15.58 -14.73
N PHE A 102 -15.16 15.64 -14.14
CA PHE A 102 -14.45 16.89 -13.88
C PHE A 102 -13.43 17.24 -14.97
N ASN A 103 -13.48 18.48 -15.47
CA ASN A 103 -12.51 18.98 -16.45
C ASN A 103 -11.22 19.48 -15.76
N VAL A 104 -10.17 18.66 -15.79
CA VAL A 104 -8.86 18.92 -15.17
C VAL A 104 -8.12 20.12 -15.74
N ASP A 105 -8.41 20.55 -16.97
CA ASP A 105 -7.75 21.70 -17.61
C ASP A 105 -8.10 23.03 -16.94
N THR A 106 -9.20 23.05 -16.17
CA THR A 106 -9.64 24.24 -15.43
C THR A 106 -8.87 24.44 -14.12
N LEU A 107 -8.15 23.42 -13.62
CA LEU A 107 -7.44 23.48 -12.34
C LEU A 107 -6.37 24.60 -12.27
N PRO A 108 -5.52 24.80 -13.29
CA PRO A 108 -4.53 25.88 -13.24
C PRO A 108 -5.17 27.27 -13.21
N ALA A 109 -6.30 27.45 -13.89
CA ALA A 109 -7.07 28.71 -13.86
C ALA A 109 -7.71 28.91 -12.47
N TYR A 110 -8.32 27.87 -11.91
CA TYR A 110 -8.88 27.89 -10.57
C TYR A 110 -7.81 28.13 -9.50
N ALA A 111 -6.58 27.64 -9.68
CA ALA A 111 -5.47 27.88 -8.74
C ALA A 111 -5.01 29.35 -8.69
N LYS A 112 -5.21 30.11 -9.78
CA LYS A 112 -4.79 31.52 -9.91
C LYS A 112 -5.84 32.53 -9.41
N ARG A 113 -6.96 32.07 -8.87
CA ARG A 113 -8.05 32.95 -8.42
C ARG A 113 -7.61 33.91 -7.30
N SER A 114 -8.03 35.17 -7.42
CA SER A 114 -7.58 36.28 -6.56
C SER A 114 -8.11 36.24 -5.13
N GLN A 115 -9.29 35.64 -4.90
CA GLN A 115 -9.98 35.65 -3.60
C GLN A 115 -9.73 34.36 -2.80
N ARG A 116 -8.56 33.74 -2.99
CA ARG A 116 -8.21 32.50 -2.31
C ARG A 116 -7.98 32.72 -0.83
N MET A 117 -8.95 32.29 -0.02
CA MET A 117 -8.75 32.08 1.40
C MET A 117 -7.89 30.82 1.61
N VAL A 118 -6.75 30.99 2.30
CA VAL A 118 -5.87 29.88 2.67
C VAL A 118 -6.29 29.35 4.03
N ILE A 119 -6.69 28.09 4.08
CA ILE A 119 -7.01 27.38 5.33
C ILE A 119 -5.86 26.43 5.62
N THR A 120 -5.30 26.53 6.82
CA THR A 120 -4.25 25.61 7.28
C THR A 120 -4.81 24.20 7.38
N ALA A 121 -4.24 23.26 6.61
CA ALA A 121 -4.61 21.86 6.70
C ALA A 121 -4.25 21.30 8.08
N PRO A 122 -5.07 20.40 8.65
CA PRO A 122 -4.70 19.69 9.86
C PRO A 122 -3.46 18.82 9.61
N GLU A 123 -2.66 18.61 10.65
CA GLU A 123 -1.54 17.68 10.57
C GLU A 123 -2.04 16.28 10.19
N PHE A 124 -1.27 15.59 9.35
CA PHE A 124 -1.54 14.19 9.05
C PHE A 124 -1.51 13.37 10.34
N PRO A 125 -2.39 12.36 10.46
CA PRO A 125 -2.33 11.46 11.60
C PRO A 125 -0.99 10.72 11.60
N ASP A 126 -0.59 10.27 12.79
CA ASP A 126 0.66 9.52 12.97
C ASP A 126 0.71 8.31 12.00
N PRO A 127 1.87 7.98 11.39
CA PRO A 127 1.98 6.88 10.44
C PRO A 127 1.44 5.54 10.96
N HIS A 128 1.52 5.29 12.26
CA HIS A 128 0.99 4.09 12.90
C HIS A 128 -0.56 4.04 12.92
N THR A 129 -1.23 5.10 12.49
CA THR A 129 -2.69 5.14 12.27
C THR A 129 -3.09 4.34 11.03
N TYR A 130 -2.22 4.24 10.02
CA TYR A 130 -2.44 3.51 8.79
C TYR A 130 -1.50 2.30 8.69
N ILE A 131 -1.69 1.33 9.59
CA ILE A 131 -0.83 0.12 9.67
C ILE A 131 -0.94 -0.71 8.38
N LYS A 132 -2.11 -0.73 7.73
CA LYS A 132 -2.35 -1.42 6.46
C LYS A 132 -3.38 -0.66 5.63
N THR A 133 -3.15 -0.61 4.31
CA THR A 133 -4.18 -0.21 3.34
C THR A 133 -4.92 -1.48 2.90
N PRO A 134 -6.22 -1.63 3.18
CA PRO A 134 -6.99 -2.77 2.71
C PRO A 134 -7.02 -2.78 1.17
N THR A 135 -6.55 -3.84 0.52
CA THR A 135 -6.60 -3.96 -0.95
C THR A 135 -7.74 -4.87 -1.41
N TYR A 136 -8.29 -4.69 -2.63
CA TYR A 136 -9.34 -5.58 -3.15
C TYR A 136 -8.88 -7.03 -3.31
N ARG A 137 -7.64 -7.23 -3.76
CA ARG A 137 -6.94 -8.51 -3.67
C ARG A 137 -5.86 -8.39 -2.62
N GLU A 138 -5.93 -9.23 -1.59
CA GLU A 138 -4.79 -9.41 -0.72
C GLU A 138 -3.65 -10.00 -1.57
N PRO A 139 -2.44 -9.40 -1.52
CA PRO A 139 -1.26 -10.07 -2.04
C PRO A 139 -1.17 -11.44 -1.37
N VAL A 140 -0.92 -12.51 -2.14
CA VAL A 140 -0.64 -13.83 -1.57
C VAL A 140 0.72 -13.73 -0.88
N SER A 141 0.73 -13.26 0.37
CA SER A 141 1.96 -12.96 1.11
C SER A 141 2.53 -14.18 1.82
N ASP A 142 1.77 -15.27 1.89
CA ASP A 142 2.23 -16.49 2.54
C ASP A 142 3.06 -17.32 1.58
N TYR A 143 4.37 -17.05 1.62
CA TYR A 143 5.39 -17.84 0.93
C TYR A 143 5.25 -19.34 1.18
N GLN A 144 4.86 -19.72 2.42
CA GLN A 144 4.60 -21.10 2.80
C GLN A 144 3.44 -21.70 2.00
N VAL A 145 2.33 -20.99 1.87
CA VAL A 145 1.14 -21.44 1.12
C VAL A 145 1.47 -21.56 -0.38
N LEU A 146 2.25 -20.62 -0.91
CA LEU A 146 2.67 -20.67 -2.31
C LEU A 146 3.54 -21.89 -2.61
N ARG A 147 4.56 -22.14 -1.79
CA ARG A 147 5.41 -23.33 -1.91
C ARG A 147 4.62 -24.62 -1.70
N GLU A 148 3.70 -24.65 -0.73
CA GLU A 148 2.86 -25.82 -0.47
C GLU A 148 1.96 -26.15 -1.67
N LYS A 149 1.36 -25.13 -2.30
CA LYS A 149 0.51 -25.31 -3.49
C LYS A 149 1.33 -25.81 -4.68
N ALA A 150 2.50 -25.24 -4.93
CA ALA A 150 3.40 -25.67 -5.99
C ALA A 150 3.89 -27.11 -5.78
N ALA A 151 4.28 -27.46 -4.55
CA ALA A 151 4.70 -28.82 -4.19
C ALA A 151 3.56 -29.83 -4.32
N SER A 152 2.34 -29.44 -3.96
CA SER A 152 1.15 -30.28 -4.12
C SER A 152 0.84 -30.54 -5.58
N GLN A 153 0.89 -29.50 -6.43
CA GLN A 153 0.73 -29.64 -7.87
C GLN A 153 1.79 -30.56 -8.49
N ARG A 154 3.07 -30.40 -8.10
CA ARG A 154 4.16 -31.29 -8.56
C ARG A 154 3.89 -32.75 -8.21
N ARG A 155 3.45 -33.02 -6.97
CA ARG A 155 3.10 -34.36 -6.50
C ARG A 155 1.91 -34.95 -7.27
N ASP A 156 0.90 -34.15 -7.56
CA ASP A 156 -0.29 -34.59 -8.28
C ASP A 156 0.02 -34.93 -9.74
N VAL A 157 0.85 -34.11 -10.40
CA VAL A 157 1.36 -34.37 -11.76
C VAL A 157 2.19 -35.66 -11.79
N GLU A 158 3.11 -35.83 -10.85
CA GLU A 158 3.94 -37.04 -10.74
C GLU A 158 3.09 -38.30 -10.54
N ARG A 159 2.10 -38.24 -9.63
CA ARG A 159 1.16 -39.35 -9.39
C ARG A 159 0.30 -39.65 -10.61
N ALA A 160 -0.19 -38.62 -11.30
CA ALA A 160 -1.00 -38.79 -12.50
C ALA A 160 -0.19 -39.44 -13.63
N LEU A 161 1.03 -38.97 -13.87
CA LEU A 161 1.94 -39.53 -14.87
C LEU A 161 2.31 -40.98 -14.53
N THR A 162 2.67 -41.25 -13.26
CA THR A 162 2.97 -42.61 -12.79
C THR A 162 1.81 -43.56 -13.05
N ARG A 163 0.58 -43.14 -12.71
CA ARG A 163 -0.64 -43.93 -12.96
C ARG A 163 -0.90 -44.14 -14.45
N PHE A 164 -0.65 -43.11 -15.27
CA PHE A 164 -0.80 -43.21 -16.71
C PHE A 164 0.18 -44.22 -17.31
N MET A 165 1.47 -44.13 -16.97
CA MET A 165 2.49 -45.08 -17.42
C MET A 165 2.22 -46.49 -16.94
N ALA A 166 1.81 -46.66 -15.68
CA ALA A 166 1.42 -47.96 -15.14
C ALA A 166 0.19 -48.56 -15.85
N LYS A 167 -0.76 -47.74 -16.33
CA LYS A 167 -1.95 -48.23 -17.06
C LYS A 167 -1.67 -48.56 -18.53
N THR A 168 -0.68 -47.90 -19.13
CA THR A 168 -0.39 -47.99 -20.58
C THR A 168 0.79 -48.90 -20.92
N GLY A 169 1.69 -49.11 -19.97
CA GLY A 169 2.90 -49.92 -20.13
C GLY A 169 2.85 -51.27 -19.44
N GLU A 170 3.95 -52.00 -19.52
CA GLU A 170 4.16 -53.22 -18.77
C GLU A 170 4.32 -52.90 -17.27
N THR A 171 3.63 -53.64 -16.42
CA THR A 171 3.69 -53.45 -14.96
C THR A 171 4.07 -54.71 -14.22
N GLN A 172 4.71 -54.51 -13.08
CA GLN A 172 5.00 -55.55 -12.10
C GLN A 172 4.29 -55.17 -10.80
N SER A 173 3.50 -56.10 -10.25
CA SER A 173 2.86 -55.90 -8.96
C SER A 173 3.81 -56.29 -7.84
N LEU A 174 3.79 -55.52 -6.74
CA LEU A 174 4.52 -55.88 -5.52
C LEU A 174 3.87 -57.08 -4.80
N PHE A 175 2.55 -57.22 -4.91
CA PHE A 175 1.76 -58.27 -4.27
C PHE A 175 1.09 -59.16 -5.33
N LYS A 176 1.11 -60.47 -5.11
CA LYS A 176 0.55 -61.45 -6.05
C LYS A 176 -0.97 -61.35 -6.19
N ASP A 177 -1.65 -60.93 -5.12
CA ASP A 177 -3.11 -60.93 -5.04
C ASP A 177 -3.72 -59.53 -5.27
N ASP A 178 -2.91 -58.46 -5.14
CA ASP A 178 -3.34 -57.06 -5.26
C ASP A 178 -2.62 -56.33 -6.41
N VAL A 179 -3.04 -56.64 -7.64
CA VAL A 179 -2.45 -56.09 -8.88
C VAL A 179 -2.81 -54.61 -9.09
N SER A 180 -3.89 -54.12 -8.48
CA SER A 180 -4.44 -52.78 -8.73
C SER A 180 -3.92 -51.68 -7.79
N THR A 181 -3.49 -52.04 -6.58
CA THR A 181 -3.17 -51.07 -5.52
C THR A 181 -1.79 -50.44 -5.71
N PHE A 182 -0.80 -51.22 -6.17
CA PHE A 182 0.58 -50.78 -6.36
C PHE A 182 1.20 -51.29 -7.67
N PRO A 183 0.70 -50.83 -8.84
CA PRO A 183 1.27 -51.21 -10.13
C PRO A 183 2.59 -50.46 -10.37
N LEU A 184 3.71 -51.15 -10.29
CA LEU A 184 5.04 -50.59 -10.59
C LEU A 184 5.32 -50.70 -12.09
N ILE A 185 5.95 -49.68 -12.68
CA ILE A 185 6.37 -49.70 -14.08
C ILE A 185 7.49 -50.75 -14.22
N ALA A 186 7.34 -51.69 -15.15
CA ALA A 186 8.33 -52.73 -15.38
C ALA A 186 9.64 -52.14 -15.94
N ALA A 187 10.78 -52.64 -15.45
CA ALA A 187 12.08 -52.22 -15.94
C ALA A 187 12.25 -52.65 -17.41
N ARG A 188 12.51 -51.69 -18.29
CA ARG A 188 12.83 -51.95 -19.70
C ARG A 188 14.35 -52.01 -19.86
N PRO A 189 14.94 -53.15 -20.25
CA PRO A 189 16.38 -53.22 -20.49
C PRO A 189 16.74 -52.38 -21.72
N PHE A 190 17.74 -51.51 -21.58
CA PHE A 190 18.29 -50.71 -22.66
C PHE A 190 19.66 -51.26 -23.09
N THR A 191 19.99 -51.12 -24.38
CA THR A 191 21.27 -51.55 -24.93
C THR A 191 22.45 -50.68 -24.48
N ILE A 192 22.19 -49.42 -24.11
CA ILE A 192 23.21 -48.43 -23.70
C ILE A 192 22.74 -47.68 -22.43
N PRO A 193 22.78 -48.30 -21.24
CA PRO A 193 22.18 -47.75 -20.02
C PRO A 193 22.94 -46.52 -19.46
N TYR A 194 24.23 -46.41 -19.75
CA TYR A 194 25.06 -45.33 -19.20
C TYR A 194 24.74 -43.97 -19.83
N LEU A 195 24.34 -43.90 -21.10
CA LEU A 195 23.98 -42.63 -21.73
C LEU A 195 22.73 -42.02 -21.08
N THR A 196 21.71 -42.82 -20.80
CA THR A 196 20.47 -42.32 -20.16
C THR A 196 20.65 -41.94 -18.69
N ALA A 197 21.63 -42.54 -18.00
CA ALA A 197 21.88 -42.27 -16.58
C ALA A 197 22.87 -41.12 -16.36
N LEU A 198 23.76 -40.84 -17.32
CA LEU A 198 24.78 -39.79 -17.23
C LEU A 198 24.36 -38.48 -17.92
N LEU A 199 23.42 -38.53 -18.86
CA LEU A 199 22.91 -37.33 -19.52
C LEU A 199 21.80 -36.71 -18.67
N PRO A 200 21.84 -35.39 -18.43
CA PRO A 200 20.73 -34.69 -17.79
C PRO A 200 19.45 -34.97 -18.56
N SER A 201 18.37 -35.23 -17.83
CA SER A 201 17.06 -35.26 -18.46
C SER A 201 16.69 -33.86 -18.95
N GLU A 202 15.91 -33.77 -20.03
CA GLU A 202 15.40 -32.49 -20.55
C GLU A 202 14.73 -31.65 -19.43
N LEU A 203 14.06 -32.33 -18.49
CA LEU A 203 13.40 -31.72 -17.34
C LEU A 203 14.37 -31.15 -16.30
N GLU A 204 15.54 -31.77 -16.10
CA GLU A 204 16.60 -31.24 -15.22
C GLU A 204 17.30 -30.05 -15.86
N MET A 205 17.49 -30.07 -17.18
CA MET A 205 18.07 -28.95 -17.92
C MET A 205 17.19 -27.70 -17.78
N GLN A 206 15.87 -27.88 -17.91
CA GLN A 206 14.90 -26.80 -17.76
C GLN A 206 14.83 -26.24 -16.33
N GLN A 207 14.99 -27.08 -15.30
CA GLN A 207 15.08 -26.61 -13.91
C GLN A 207 16.35 -25.81 -13.63
N MET A 208 17.48 -26.16 -14.23
CA MET A 208 18.73 -25.40 -14.09
C MET A 208 18.61 -24.01 -14.71
N GLU A 209 17.96 -23.88 -15.87
CA GLU A 209 17.70 -22.60 -16.54
C GLU A 209 16.77 -21.67 -15.72
N GLU A 210 15.74 -22.23 -15.08
CA GLU A 210 14.85 -21.46 -14.19
C GLU A 210 15.57 -20.92 -12.94
N THR A 211 16.50 -21.69 -12.38
CA THR A 211 17.29 -21.23 -11.22
C THR A 211 18.31 -20.16 -11.57
N ASP A 212 18.95 -20.24 -12.74
CA ASP A 212 19.94 -19.26 -13.20
C ASP A 212 19.28 -17.90 -13.54
N SER A 213 18.05 -17.94 -14.05
CA SER A 213 17.27 -16.72 -14.34
C SER A 213 16.87 -15.95 -13.06
N SER A 214 16.66 -16.65 -11.95
CA SER A 214 16.24 -16.03 -10.68
C SER A 214 17.35 -15.28 -9.95
N GLU A 215 18.62 -15.56 -10.26
CA GLU A 215 19.77 -14.88 -9.65
C GLU A 215 20.15 -13.57 -10.38
N GLN A 216 19.64 -13.32 -11.59
CA GLN A 216 19.91 -12.09 -12.34
C GLN A 216 18.90 -10.96 -12.05
N ASP A 217 17.65 -11.29 -11.70
CA ASP A 217 16.60 -10.30 -11.44
C ASP A 217 16.76 -9.54 -10.11
N GLU A 218 17.55 -10.03 -9.13
CA GLU A 218 17.84 -9.30 -7.88
C GLU A 218 18.94 -8.23 -8.01
N GLN A 219 19.58 -8.07 -9.19
CA GLN A 219 20.74 -7.19 -9.33
C GLN A 219 20.68 -6.12 -10.44
N THR A 220 19.59 -6.01 -11.21
CA THR A 220 19.58 -5.09 -12.38
C THR A 220 18.79 -3.78 -12.23
N ASP A 221 18.10 -3.52 -11.12
CA ASP A 221 17.25 -2.31 -11.02
C ASP A 221 17.96 -1.03 -10.53
N THR A 222 19.30 -1.00 -10.41
CA THR A 222 20.01 0.23 -9.97
C THR A 222 21.12 0.77 -10.86
N GLU A 223 21.61 0.07 -11.89
CA GLU A 223 22.77 0.58 -12.65
C GLU A 223 22.62 0.64 -14.18
N ASN A 224 21.45 0.35 -14.76
CA ASN A 224 21.31 0.37 -16.23
C ASN A 224 20.55 1.56 -16.84
N LEU A 225 20.28 2.63 -16.08
CA LEU A 225 19.60 3.84 -16.61
C LEU A 225 20.51 5.06 -16.81
N ALA A 226 21.83 4.87 -16.94
CA ALA A 226 22.76 5.99 -17.17
C ALA A 226 23.62 5.90 -18.45
N LEU A 227 23.54 4.83 -19.25
CA LEU A 227 24.42 4.67 -20.42
C LEU A 227 23.70 4.10 -21.65
N HIS A 228 22.70 4.82 -22.18
CA HIS A 228 22.32 4.61 -23.58
C HIS A 228 21.72 5.87 -24.22
N ILE A 229 22.52 6.92 -24.43
CA ILE A 229 22.36 7.85 -25.55
C ILE A 229 23.77 8.27 -26.02
N SER A 230 24.04 8.12 -27.33
CA SER A 230 25.17 8.65 -28.13
C SER A 230 26.36 7.74 -28.45
N MET A 231 26.17 6.77 -29.35
CA MET A 231 27.08 6.58 -30.51
C MET A 231 26.62 7.61 -31.57
N GLU A 232 27.40 8.30 -32.38
CA GLU A 232 28.81 8.36 -32.79
C GLU A 232 28.93 9.73 -33.51
N ASP A 233 30.00 10.51 -33.32
CA ASP A 233 30.70 11.20 -34.43
C ASP A 233 31.98 11.89 -33.92
N SER A 234 32.98 11.92 -34.81
CA SER A 234 34.15 12.82 -34.88
C SER A 234 35.37 12.53 -33.99
N GLY A 235 36.39 11.99 -34.66
CA GLY A 235 37.76 11.93 -34.18
C GLY A 235 38.60 13.16 -34.50
N ALA A 236 39.88 13.03 -34.13
CA ALA A 236 41.06 13.83 -34.44
C ALA A 236 41.43 15.01 -33.52
N GLU A 237 42.43 14.72 -32.69
CA GLU A 237 43.65 15.49 -32.43
C GLU A 237 43.56 16.94 -31.91
N LYS A 238 44.15 17.18 -30.72
CA LYS A 238 45.32 18.07 -30.58
C LYS A 238 45.92 18.06 -29.17
N GLU A 239 47.24 17.95 -29.17
CA GLU A 239 48.18 18.20 -28.06
C GLU A 239 48.04 19.62 -27.51
N ASN A 240 48.23 19.79 -26.19
CA ASN A 240 49.40 20.50 -25.62
C ASN A 240 49.26 20.83 -24.12
N THR A 241 50.32 20.49 -23.37
CA THR A 241 51.10 21.37 -22.48
C THR A 241 50.37 22.24 -21.44
N SER A 242 50.65 21.99 -20.15
CA SER A 242 51.32 22.96 -19.24
C SER A 242 50.88 22.88 -17.76
N VAL A 243 51.83 22.45 -16.92
CA VAL A 243 52.33 23.11 -15.68
C VAL A 243 51.40 23.28 -14.45
N LEU A 244 51.93 22.75 -13.34
CA LEU A 244 51.59 23.02 -11.94
C LEU A 244 51.37 24.50 -11.59
N GLN A 245 50.37 24.81 -10.76
CA GLN A 245 50.61 25.65 -9.56
C GLN A 245 49.47 25.65 -8.52
N GLN A 246 49.84 25.20 -7.31
CA GLN A 246 49.55 25.78 -5.98
C GLN A 246 48.10 26.08 -5.49
N ASN A 247 47.66 25.20 -4.57
CA ASN A 247 46.98 25.41 -3.25
C ASN A 247 47.25 26.78 -2.56
N PRO A 248 46.43 27.27 -1.57
CA PRO A 248 45.91 26.50 -0.41
C PRO A 248 44.52 26.91 0.16
N SER A 249 43.76 26.00 0.78
CA SER A 249 43.54 25.87 2.26
C SER A 249 42.11 25.26 2.40
N LEU A 250 41.80 24.25 3.22
CA LEU A 250 41.80 24.19 4.68
C LEU A 250 41.55 22.72 5.13
N SER A 251 42.28 22.30 6.18
CA SER A 251 41.94 21.33 7.26
C SER A 251 41.04 20.12 6.92
N GLY A 252 41.50 18.86 7.03
CA GLY A 252 41.71 18.13 8.31
C GLY A 252 40.37 17.90 9.02
N SER A 253 39.87 16.72 9.39
CA SER A 253 40.47 15.43 9.74
C SER A 253 39.31 14.44 9.95
N ARG A 254 39.54 13.14 9.67
CA ARG A 254 38.91 11.93 10.25
C ARG A 254 37.46 12.01 10.79
N ASN A 255 36.57 11.19 10.22
CA ASN A 255 35.96 10.03 10.89
C ASN A 255 34.92 9.37 9.98
N GLY A 256 34.83 8.03 10.04
CA GLY A 256 33.79 7.27 9.38
C GLY A 256 32.44 7.62 9.99
N GLU A 257 31.49 7.98 9.14
CA GLU A 257 30.08 7.94 9.47
C GLU A 257 29.39 7.10 8.40
N GLU A 258 28.82 6.00 8.86
CA GLU A 258 27.93 5.14 8.12
C GLU A 258 26.84 6.00 7.47
N ASN A 259 26.57 5.75 6.20
CA ASN A 259 25.38 6.24 5.52
C ASN A 259 24.15 5.64 6.22
N ILE A 260 23.72 6.27 7.33
CA ILE A 260 22.52 5.92 8.05
C ILE A 260 21.34 6.25 7.13
N ILE A 261 20.72 5.18 6.63
CA ILE A 261 19.46 5.25 5.92
C ILE A 261 18.45 5.88 6.89
N ASP A 262 18.02 7.10 6.61
CA ASP A 262 17.05 7.84 7.44
C ASP A 262 15.66 7.23 7.26
N ASN A 263 15.44 6.10 7.94
CA ASN A 263 14.16 5.42 7.97
C ASN A 263 13.26 6.05 9.05
N PRO A 264 12.20 6.80 8.67
CA PRO A 264 11.33 7.48 9.61
C PRO A 264 10.58 6.53 10.56
N TYR A 265 10.49 5.22 10.23
CA TYR A 265 9.83 4.20 11.04
C TYR A 265 10.73 3.56 12.11
N LEU A 266 12.05 3.81 12.09
CA LEU A 266 12.99 3.32 13.11
C LEU A 266 13.29 4.35 14.20
N ARG A 267 12.71 5.56 14.10
CA ARG A 267 12.96 6.62 15.08
C ARG A 267 12.28 6.29 16.41
N PRO A 268 12.97 6.47 17.56
CA PRO A 268 12.38 6.24 18.87
C PRO A 268 11.13 7.11 19.10
N VAL A 269 10.04 6.48 19.55
CA VAL A 269 8.77 7.15 19.83
C VAL A 269 8.96 8.23 20.91
N LYS A 270 8.70 9.50 20.57
CA LYS A 270 8.72 10.61 21.54
C LYS A 270 7.51 10.50 22.47
N LYS A 271 7.74 10.06 23.71
CA LYS A 271 6.68 10.00 24.73
C LYS A 271 6.24 11.42 25.13
N PRO A 272 4.92 11.70 25.24
CA PRO A 272 4.43 13.00 25.70
C PRO A 272 4.88 13.28 27.14
N LYS A 273 5.32 14.52 27.40
CA LYS A 273 5.82 14.93 28.72
C LYS A 273 4.69 15.00 29.74
N ILE A 274 4.66 14.05 30.68
CA ILE A 274 3.74 14.08 31.82
C ILE A 274 4.16 15.23 32.75
N ARG A 275 3.36 16.29 32.82
CA ARG A 275 3.52 17.33 33.86
C ARG A 275 3.17 16.72 35.22
N ARG A 276 4.17 16.50 36.07
CA ARG A 276 3.94 16.18 37.50
C ARG A 276 3.13 17.31 38.13
N LYS A 277 1.93 17.01 38.62
CA LYS A 277 1.16 17.91 39.49
C LYS A 277 1.97 18.12 40.77
N LYS A 278 2.28 19.37 41.10
CA LYS A 278 2.83 19.74 42.41
C LYS A 278 1.76 19.42 43.46
N SER A 279 2.08 18.57 44.42
CA SER A 279 1.32 18.42 45.65
C SER A 279 1.43 19.72 46.43
N LEU A 280 0.28 20.34 46.72
CA LEU A 280 0.19 21.41 47.71
C LEU A 280 0.49 20.81 49.09
N SER A 281 1.53 21.32 49.73
CA SER A 281 1.68 21.31 51.19
C SER A 281 1.32 22.68 51.71
#